data_AF-A0A645JG71-F1
#
_entry.id   AF-A0A645JG71-F1
#
_cell.length_a   1.000
_cell.length_b   1.000
_cell.length_c   1.000
_cell.angle_alpha   90.00
_cell.angle_beta   90.00
_cell.angle_gamma   90.00
#
_symmetry.space_group_name_H-M   'P 1'
#
loop_
_entity.id
_entity.type
_entity.pdbx_description
1 polymer ?
#
loop_
_entity_poly.entity_id
_entity_poly.type
_entity_poly.pdbx_seq_one_letter_code
_entity_poly.pdbx_strand_id
1 'polypeptide(L)' 'MLSPVLEGFSQSLDGKVLIGKVDVDQETELAATFEIMSIPTVILFKDGKMVQKVVGVHPKNYYLNLLK' A
#
# COMPACT_ATOMS: atom_id res chain seq x y z
N MET A 1 13.65 0.27 -2.22
CA MET A 1 13.36 -0.68 -3.32
C MET A 1 11.88 -0.74 -3.70
N LEU A 2 10.92 -0.54 -2.77
CA LEU A 2 9.47 -0.47 -3.09
C LEU A 2 9.03 0.87 -3.70
N SER A 3 9.68 1.98 -3.32
CA SER A 3 9.31 3.34 -3.75
C SER A 3 9.17 3.53 -5.27
N PRO A 4 10.13 3.13 -6.15
CA PRO A 4 9.95 3.31 -7.59
C PRO A 4 8.87 2.41 -8.19
N VAL A 5 8.60 1.25 -7.57
CA VAL A 5 7.54 0.33 -8.02
C VAL A 5 6.17 0.98 -7.80
N LEU A 6 5.97 1.63 -6.65
CA LEU A 6 4.74 2.34 -6.30
C LEU A 6 4.63 3.70 -6.99
N GLU A 7 5.70 4.48 -7.11
CA GLU A 7 5.64 5.77 -7.84
C GLU A 7 5.24 5.58 -9.31
N GLY A 8 5.71 4.52 -9.96
CA GLY A 8 5.27 4.15 -11.30
C GLY A 8 3.80 3.74 -11.40
N PHE A 9 3.15 3.34 -10.29
CA PHE A 9 1.72 3.02 -10.25
C PHE A 9 0.85 4.26 -10.41
N SER A 10 1.14 5.31 -9.64
CA SER A 10 0.38 6.57 -9.68
C SER A 10 0.37 7.18 -11.10
N GLN A 11 1.54 7.15 -11.75
CA GLN A 11 1.70 7.59 -13.14
C GLN A 11 0.96 6.71 -14.16
N SER A 12 0.90 5.39 -13.95
CA SER A 12 0.28 4.47 -14.92
C SER A 12 -1.25 4.42 -14.81
N LEU A 13 -1.82 4.90 -13.71
CA LEU A 13 -3.25 4.79 -13.39
C LEU A 13 -3.99 6.12 -13.54
N ASP A 14 -3.39 7.13 -14.18
CA ASP A 14 -3.98 8.45 -14.43
C ASP A 14 -4.64 9.07 -13.18
N GLY A 15 -4.01 8.94 -12.01
CA GLY A 15 -4.53 9.48 -10.76
C GLY A 15 -5.74 8.74 -10.16
N LYS A 16 -6.12 7.56 -10.69
CA LYS A 16 -7.18 6.72 -10.10
C LYS A 16 -6.84 6.14 -8.73
N VAL A 17 -5.56 6.18 -8.34
CA VAL A 17 -5.07 5.62 -7.07
C VAL A 17 -4.17 6.64 -6.39
N LEU A 18 -4.49 6.93 -5.12
CA LEU A 18 -3.64 7.71 -4.23
C LEU A 18 -2.68 6.78 -3.50
N ILE A 19 -1.39 7.12 -3.50
CA ILE A 19 -0.36 6.35 -2.79
C ILE A 19 0.11 7.17 -1.60
N GLY A 20 -0.21 6.68 -0.41
CA GLY A 20 0.31 7.21 0.85
C GLY A 20 1.49 6.37 1.33
N LYS A 21 2.56 7.03 1.78
CA LYS A 21 3.65 6.39 2.52
C LYS A 21 3.49 6.74 3.98
N VAL A 22 3.44 5.71 4.83
CA VAL A 22 3.35 5.85 6.28
C VAL A 22 4.59 5.23 6.90
N ASP A 23 5.20 5.95 7.84
CA ASP A 23 6.28 5.43 8.66
C ASP A 23 5.68 4.85 9.94
N VAL A 24 5.85 3.54 10.15
CA VAL A 24 5.28 2.83 11.30
C VAL A 24 6.00 3.13 12.60
N ASP A 25 7.25 3.60 12.54
CA ASP A 25 8.01 4.00 13.73
C ASP A 25 7.54 5.35 14.27
N GLN A 26 7.04 6.22 13.37
CA GLN A 26 6.41 7.49 13.74
C GLN A 26 4.94 7.31 14.10
N GLU A 27 4.21 6.50 13.33
CA GLU A 27 2.75 6.32 13.44
C GLU A 27 2.41 4.96 14.09
N THR A 28 2.91 4.75 15.32
CA THR A 28 2.76 3.47 16.04
C THR A 28 1.31 3.11 16.36
N GLU A 29 0.46 4.08 16.67
CA GLU A 29 -0.98 3.86 16.92
C GLU A 29 -1.72 3.40 15.65
N LEU A 30 -1.37 3.99 14.50
CA LEU A 30 -1.92 3.61 13.20
C LEU A 30 -1.47 2.21 12.79
N ALA A 31 -0.18 1.90 13.03
CA ALA A 31 0.38 0.57 12.81
C ALA A 31 -0.33 -0.49 13.68
N ALA A 32 -0.61 -0.17 14.94
CA ALA A 32 -1.37 -1.05 15.84
C ALA A 32 -2.82 -1.23 15.36
N THR A 33 -3.49 -0.15 14.94
CA THR A 33 -4.87 -0.17 14.45
C THR A 33 -5.06 -1.09 13.23
N PHE A 34 -4.06 -1.15 12.36
CA PHE A 34 -4.09 -2.03 11.18
C PHE A 34 -3.34 -3.36 11.38
N GLU A 35 -2.91 -3.65 12.61
CA GLU A 35 -2.18 -4.86 13.00
C GLU A 35 -0.95 -5.11 12.12
N ILE A 36 -0.11 -4.08 11.97
CA ILE A 36 1.11 -4.14 11.16
C ILE A 36 2.22 -4.78 12.00
N MET A 37 2.38 -6.10 11.84
CA MET A 37 3.41 -6.87 12.55
C MET A 37 4.72 -7.04 11.76
N SER A 38 4.74 -6.67 10.47
CA SER A 38 5.90 -6.83 9.62
C SER A 38 5.94 -5.77 8.54
N ILE A 39 7.14 -5.25 8.26
CA ILE A 39 7.38 -4.30 7.17
C ILE A 39 8.15 -4.97 6.03
N PRO A 40 7.89 -4.61 4.76
CA PRO A 40 6.86 -3.66 4.33
C PRO A 40 5.45 -4.30 4.26
N THR A 41 4.42 -3.52 4.57
CA THR A 41 3.01 -3.89 4.39
C THR A 41 2.31 -2.85 3.53
N VAL A 42 1.49 -3.29 2.57
CA VAL A 42 0.69 -2.44 1.70
C VAL A 42 -0.79 -2.72 1.98
N ILE A 43 -1.56 -1.65 2.18
CA ILE A 43 -3.00 -1.74 2.41
C ILE A 43 -3.71 -1.02 1.27
N LEU A 44 -4.70 -1.68 0.67
CA LEU A 44 -5.58 -1.07 -0.31
C LEU A 44 -6.87 -0.61 0.36
N PHE A 45 -7.18 0.67 0.15
CA PHE A 45 -8.46 1.26 0.54
C PHE A 45 -9.30 1.54 -0.70
N LYS A 46 -10.60 1.26 -0.60
CA LYS A 46 -11.59 1.61 -1.62
C LYS A 46 -12.84 2.14 -0.90
N ASP A 47 -13.32 3.30 -1.31
CA ASP A 47 -14.50 3.97 -0.73
C ASP A 47 -14.42 4.10 0.81
N GLY A 48 -13.22 4.42 1.32
CA GLY A 48 -12.95 4.58 2.75
C GLY A 48 -12.85 3.28 3.55
N LYS A 49 -12.94 2.12 2.90
CA LYS A 49 -12.84 0.80 3.56
C LYS A 49 -11.57 0.09 3.16
N MET A 50 -10.95 -0.62 4.11
CA MET A 50 -9.87 -1.54 3.80
C MET A 50 -10.43 -2.71 3.00
N VAL A 51 -9.92 -2.92 1.79
CA VAL A 51 -10.33 -4.04 0.92
C VAL A 51 -9.28 -5.14 0.85
N GLN A 52 -8.00 -4.82 1.05
CA GLN A 52 -6.92 -5.80 0.99
C GLN A 52 -5.75 -5.36 1.86
N LYS A 53 -5.10 -6.32 2.53
CA LYS A 53 -3.82 -6.16 3.25
C LYS A 53 -2.79 -7.13 2.67
N VAL A 54 -1.64 -6.63 2.27
CA VAL A 54 -0.55 -7.40 1.67
C VAL A 54 0.70 -7.22 2.50
N VAL A 55 1.19 -8.31 3.07
CA VAL A 55 2.43 -8.32 3.84
C VAL A 55 3.58 -8.75 2.93
N GLY A 56 4.70 -8.05 3.03
CA GLY A 56 5.92 -8.28 2.25
C GLY A 56 6.00 -7.48 0.94
N VAL A 57 7.13 -7.66 0.25
CA VAL A 57 7.38 -7.05 -1.06
C VAL A 57 6.90 -8.00 -2.15
N HIS A 58 6.06 -7.50 -3.05
CA HIS A 58 5.61 -8.24 -4.23
C HIS A 58 6.00 -7.51 -5.53
N PRO A 59 6.00 -8.20 -6.69
CA PRO A 59 6.23 -7.57 -7.98
C PRO A 59 5.11 -6.59 -8.37
N LYS A 60 5.42 -5.63 -9.26
CA LYS A 60 4.45 -4.63 -9.78
C LYS A 60 3.12 -5.26 -10.21
N ASN A 61 3.17 -6.38 -10.95
CA ASN A 61 1.97 -7.06 -11.45
C ASN A 61 1.03 -7.57 -10.36
N TYR A 62 1.56 -7.94 -9.19
CA TYR A 62 0.74 -8.42 -8.08
C TYR A 62 -0.20 -7.31 -7.62
N TYR A 63 0.35 -6.12 -7.35
CA TYR A 63 -0.44 -4.96 -6.95
C TYR A 63 -1.42 -4.50 -8.04
N LEU A 64 -1.10 -4.69 -9.33
CA LEU A 64 -1.99 -4.29 -10.44
C LEU A 64 -3.24 -5.17 -10.46
N ASN A 65 -3.08 -6.46 -10.16
CA ASN A 65 -4.21 -7.38 -10.08
C ASN A 65 -5.12 -7.11 -8.87
N LEU A 66 -4.62 -6.45 -7.81
CA LEU A 66 -5.45 -6.04 -6.67
C LEU A 66 -6.38 -4.86 -6.99
N LEU A 67 -6.07 -4.10 -8.04
CA LEU A 67 -6.85 -2.93 -8.46
C LEU A 67 -7.91 -3.25 -9.52
N LYS A 68 -7.85 -4.45 -10.10
CA LYS A 68 -8.87 -4.95 -11.04
C LYS A 68 -10.12 -5.37 -10.28
#